data_AF-A0AAU0RMT1-F1
#
_entry.id   AF-A0AAU0RMT1-F1
#
_cell.length_a   1.000
_cell.length_b   1.000
_cell.length_c   1.000
_cell.angle_alpha   90.00
_cell.angle_beta   90.00
_cell.angle_gamma   90.00
#
_symmetry.space_group_name_H-M   'P 1'
#
loop_
_entity.id
_entity.type
_entity.pdbx_description
1 polymer ?
#
loop_
_entity_poly.entity_id
_entity_poly.type
_entity_poly.pdbx_seq_one_letter_code
_entity_poly.pdbx_strand_id
1 'polypeptide(L)'
;MKNTIIAILFLTVTGAVLLWSACKDNSKKPAVLSQNKTAYSTIQLPQDALSTCTIPQDTFNTWFLTGKATENGHVTPANSITFGHQNNCDFYQWSERMFLWVTSPNTGEYGSTGRVLESPVFYTVAPDTSGGMTLIKHLPGTILPVVPALKKNGPNRLPLFSDRKGHLFEVWFHKAGEKVLVKNSSGKIIELGPVGKDAKGIILLKDKQGVAIEKPQFVTKLTNPKNVIHAFATSNGNVFFDMNGNQVETELAQATQDALMAQNGSLVYYITFVNDMYAYFLAAVQAKYMSGYQFPTTLSGRDSIMAYAKQQGYSLPPDSNALAIELKTSWIIADSLSDASGFVTIDAIIPTYNTSSPSEWPVTGQQQVKLALVGMHVVGSVAGHPEMIWATFEHNSNTPNASYQYIDSNKIVQTVPADKGNWLFNSNTSLPADSFNNPHMTADSVNTLFAEAPYTTISASNTLRLFPFGAAFNLVPNQQDTSASASNTEVISINNNIMGMIPGNDIRKNYVFIGATWTNSGTAPNGNVYSSDPSKGSAIGTSLLANSTMETYLQGTTFSCFTCHNNNNSLAPGALSHIFDSINPVKNILKKMK
;
A
#
# COMPACT_ATOMS: atom_id res chain seq x y z
N MET A 1 -72.05 -40.23 2.08
CA MET A 1 -73.46 -39.80 2.04
C MET A 1 -73.51 -38.29 1.98
N LYS A 2 -74.12 -37.75 0.91
CA LYS A 2 -74.77 -36.42 0.72
C LYS A 2 -73.99 -35.17 1.21
N ASN A 3 -73.48 -34.34 0.28
CA ASN A 3 -74.09 -33.08 -0.23
C ASN A 3 -74.52 -32.14 0.93
N THR A 4 -74.15 -30.85 0.98
CA THR A 4 -74.63 -29.80 0.05
C THR A 4 -73.88 -28.47 0.24
N ILE A 5 -73.92 -27.68 -0.83
CA ILE A 5 -73.35 -26.35 -1.17
C ILE A 5 -74.01 -25.17 -0.42
N ILE A 6 -73.34 -24.00 -0.38
CA ILE A 6 -73.79 -22.57 -0.54
C ILE A 6 -72.88 -21.69 0.36
N ALA A 7 -71.95 -20.83 -0.10
CA ALA A 7 -71.88 -19.72 -1.07
C ALA A 7 -71.89 -18.32 -0.40
N ILE A 8 -70.92 -17.49 -0.84
CA ILE A 8 -70.90 -16.01 -0.91
C ILE A 8 -70.40 -15.19 0.31
N LEU A 9 -69.11 -14.82 0.19
CA LEU A 9 -68.53 -13.47 0.21
C LEU A 9 -69.34 -12.31 0.84
N PHE A 10 -68.82 -11.68 1.90
CA PHE A 10 -68.88 -10.22 2.05
C PHE A 10 -67.62 -9.72 2.79
N LEU A 11 -66.95 -8.77 2.13
CA LEU A 11 -65.77 -8.03 2.56
C LEU A 11 -66.19 -6.94 3.55
N THR A 12 -65.49 -6.78 4.68
CA THR A 12 -65.18 -5.45 5.27
C THR A 12 -64.05 -5.56 6.32
N VAL A 13 -62.90 -5.03 5.92
CA VAL A 13 -61.89 -4.22 6.67
C VAL A 13 -62.42 -3.73 8.04
N THR A 14 -61.76 -3.88 9.20
CA THR A 14 -60.49 -3.25 9.63
C THR A 14 -60.19 -3.71 11.07
N GLY A 15 -58.91 -3.80 11.45
CA GLY A 15 -58.44 -3.30 12.75
C GLY A 15 -58.11 -4.29 13.88
N ALA A 16 -56.89 -4.10 14.41
CA ALA A 16 -56.41 -4.41 15.76
C ALA A 16 -55.84 -5.81 16.06
N VAL A 17 -54.51 -5.87 15.94
CA VAL A 17 -53.53 -6.27 16.98
C VAL A 17 -53.89 -7.47 17.86
N LEU A 18 -53.19 -8.59 17.63
CA LEU A 18 -52.97 -9.62 18.65
C LEU A 18 -51.47 -9.95 18.73
N LEU A 19 -50.95 -9.77 19.94
CA LEU A 19 -49.63 -10.17 20.42
C LEU A 19 -49.44 -11.68 20.30
N TRP A 20 -48.27 -12.11 19.81
CA TRP A 20 -47.72 -13.40 20.22
C TRP A 20 -46.20 -13.37 20.34
N SER A 21 -45.78 -14.04 21.41
CA SER A 21 -44.47 -14.05 22.05
C SER A 21 -43.40 -14.73 21.19
N ALA A 22 -42.19 -14.17 21.21
CA ALA A 22 -40.99 -14.86 20.74
C ALA A 22 -39.83 -14.67 21.75
N CYS A 23 -39.13 -15.78 21.97
CA CYS A 23 -38.11 -16.01 22.97
C CYS A 23 -36.95 -14.99 22.95
N LYS A 24 -36.46 -14.67 24.15
CA LYS A 24 -35.23 -13.90 24.37
C LYS A 24 -34.01 -14.73 23.92
N ASP A 25 -33.44 -14.37 22.78
CA ASP A 25 -32.05 -14.70 22.46
C ASP A 25 -31.15 -13.59 23.01
N ASN A 26 -30.39 -13.92 24.06
CA ASN A 26 -29.38 -13.04 24.66
C ASN A 26 -28.06 -13.11 23.88
N SER A 27 -28.08 -12.86 22.57
CA SER A 27 -26.84 -12.51 21.85
C SER A 27 -26.66 -10.99 21.93
N LYS A 28 -25.69 -10.55 22.75
CA LYS A 28 -25.24 -9.16 22.72
C LYS A 28 -24.66 -8.88 21.33
N LYS A 29 -25.45 -8.27 20.45
CA LYS A 29 -24.93 -7.59 19.25
C LYS A 29 -23.84 -6.61 19.72
N PRO A 30 -22.65 -6.59 19.08
CA PRO A 30 -21.69 -5.53 19.35
C PRO A 30 -22.36 -4.19 19.07
N ALA A 31 -22.13 -3.22 19.96
CA ALA A 31 -22.69 -1.90 19.85
C ALA A 31 -22.22 -1.24 18.55
N VAL A 32 -23.06 -1.28 17.53
CA VAL A 32 -22.94 -0.39 16.38
C VAL A 32 -23.30 1.00 16.92
N LEU A 33 -22.28 1.82 17.14
CA LEU A 33 -22.46 3.26 17.36
C LEU A 33 -23.38 3.78 16.25
N SER A 34 -24.53 4.34 16.64
CA SER A 34 -25.48 4.94 15.71
C SER A 34 -24.80 6.11 14.98
N GLN A 35 -24.26 5.86 13.79
CA GLN A 35 -23.62 6.91 13.01
C GLN A 35 -24.67 7.74 12.29
N ASN A 36 -24.70 9.03 12.59
CA ASN A 36 -25.29 10.02 11.72
C ASN A 36 -24.71 9.84 10.31
N LYS A 37 -25.59 9.89 9.31
CA LYS A 37 -25.29 9.75 7.88
C LYS A 37 -24.35 10.87 7.44
N THR A 38 -23.06 10.70 7.68
CA THR A 38 -22.06 11.75 7.49
C THR A 38 -21.57 11.68 6.05
N ALA A 39 -21.80 12.74 5.27
CA ALA A 39 -21.22 12.88 3.94
C ALA A 39 -19.76 13.31 4.09
N TYR A 40 -18.89 12.74 3.27
CA TYR A 40 -17.47 13.11 3.21
C TYR A 40 -17.25 14.11 2.08
N SER A 41 -16.34 15.06 2.31
CA SER A 41 -15.73 15.89 1.27
C SER A 41 -15.03 15.00 0.24
N THR A 42 -14.88 15.53 -0.97
CA THR A 42 -14.16 14.87 -2.07
C THR A 42 -13.13 15.80 -2.69
N ILE A 43 -11.99 15.25 -3.12
CA ILE A 43 -10.94 15.98 -3.84
C ILE A 43 -11.54 16.67 -5.07
N GLN A 44 -11.29 17.97 -5.20
CA GLN A 44 -11.68 18.77 -6.36
C GLN A 44 -10.44 19.07 -7.21
N LEU A 45 -10.37 18.48 -8.40
CA LEU A 45 -9.29 18.73 -9.33
C LEU A 45 -9.52 20.06 -10.06
N PRO A 46 -8.52 20.95 -10.15
CA PRO A 46 -8.62 22.16 -10.97
C PRO A 46 -8.91 21.80 -12.43
N GLN A 47 -10.04 22.27 -12.95
CA GLN A 47 -10.49 21.94 -14.32
C GLN A 47 -9.79 22.77 -15.40
N ASP A 48 -9.13 23.85 -15.00
CA ASP A 48 -8.38 24.76 -15.87
C ASP A 48 -6.88 24.45 -15.90
N ALA A 49 -6.44 23.29 -15.39
CA ALA A 49 -5.04 22.89 -15.48
C ALA A 49 -4.57 22.80 -16.95
N LEU A 50 -3.33 23.24 -17.22
CA LEU A 50 -2.75 23.20 -18.55
C LEU A 50 -2.69 21.75 -19.06
N SER A 51 -3.27 21.51 -20.23
CA SER A 51 -3.32 20.20 -20.90
C SER A 51 -1.93 19.74 -21.35
N THR A 52 -1.15 19.19 -20.43
CA THR A 52 0.26 18.78 -20.60
C THR A 52 0.43 17.28 -20.72
N CYS A 53 -0.49 16.50 -20.14
CA CYS A 53 -0.56 15.05 -20.29
C CYS A 53 -2.00 14.62 -20.54
N THR A 54 -2.26 14.13 -21.75
CA THR A 54 -3.60 13.73 -22.22
C THR A 54 -3.50 12.65 -23.26
N ILE A 55 -4.57 11.89 -23.46
CA ILE A 55 -4.74 10.98 -24.58
C ILE A 55 -5.96 11.35 -25.44
N PRO A 56 -5.92 11.08 -26.76
CA PRO A 56 -7.09 11.21 -27.61
C PRO A 56 -8.19 10.21 -27.23
N GLN A 57 -9.46 10.60 -27.39
CA GLN A 57 -10.62 9.73 -27.16
C GLN A 57 -10.54 8.40 -27.92
N ASP A 58 -10.06 8.41 -29.17
CA ASP A 58 -9.92 7.18 -29.97
C ASP A 58 -8.91 6.22 -29.34
N THR A 59 -7.80 6.74 -28.80
CA THR A 59 -6.81 5.94 -28.07
C THR A 59 -7.41 5.38 -26.78
N PHE A 60 -8.13 6.20 -26.01
CA PHE A 60 -8.82 5.75 -24.79
C PHE A 60 -9.86 4.65 -25.09
N ASN A 61 -10.63 4.78 -26.17
CA ASN A 61 -11.59 3.77 -26.59
C ASN A 61 -10.94 2.40 -26.85
N THR A 62 -9.71 2.38 -27.38
CA THR A 62 -8.95 1.11 -27.59
C THR A 62 -8.56 0.40 -26.29
N TRP A 63 -8.63 1.08 -25.14
CA TRP A 63 -8.35 0.43 -23.86
C TRP A 63 -9.44 -0.57 -23.50
N PHE A 64 -10.68 -0.34 -23.93
CA PHE A 64 -11.81 -1.21 -23.64
C PHE A 64 -11.81 -2.43 -24.55
N LEU A 65 -12.19 -3.59 -24.01
CA LEU A 65 -12.25 -4.86 -24.73
C LEU A 65 -13.11 -4.79 -26.00
N THR A 66 -14.15 -3.97 -25.96
CA THR A 66 -15.09 -3.75 -27.08
C THR A 66 -14.60 -2.72 -28.10
N GLY A 67 -13.46 -2.07 -27.85
CA GLY A 67 -12.96 -0.94 -28.64
C GLY A 67 -13.75 0.36 -28.45
N LYS A 68 -14.62 0.44 -27.44
CA LYS A 68 -15.41 1.63 -27.11
C LYS A 68 -15.54 1.80 -25.60
N ALA A 69 -15.28 3.00 -25.10
CA ALA A 69 -15.52 3.32 -23.70
C ALA A 69 -17.00 3.13 -23.33
N THR A 70 -17.24 2.40 -22.25
CA THR A 70 -18.58 2.14 -21.70
C THR A 70 -18.54 2.29 -20.19
N GLU A 71 -19.66 2.71 -19.61
CA GLU A 71 -19.81 2.82 -18.16
C GLU A 71 -19.57 1.45 -17.50
N ASN A 72 -18.66 1.42 -16.53
CA ASN A 72 -18.17 0.20 -15.88
C ASN A 72 -17.66 -0.85 -16.88
N GLY A 73 -17.20 -0.46 -18.07
CA GLY A 73 -16.75 -1.38 -19.10
C GLY A 73 -15.43 -2.09 -18.77
N HIS A 74 -15.25 -3.28 -19.34
CA HIS A 74 -14.02 -4.05 -19.22
C HIS A 74 -12.87 -3.39 -20.00
N VAL A 75 -11.82 -2.99 -19.29
CA VAL A 75 -10.58 -2.44 -19.85
C VAL A 75 -9.54 -3.55 -19.91
N THR A 76 -8.76 -3.59 -20.98
CA THR A 76 -7.63 -4.52 -21.17
C THR A 76 -6.32 -3.89 -20.66
N PRO A 77 -5.35 -4.69 -20.20
CA PRO A 77 -4.11 -4.15 -19.65
C PRO A 77 -3.28 -3.41 -20.71
N ALA A 78 -2.44 -2.49 -20.26
CA ALA A 78 -1.42 -1.88 -21.11
C ALA A 78 -0.42 -2.93 -21.62
N ASN A 79 0.11 -2.73 -22.82
CA ASN A 79 1.20 -3.55 -23.33
C ASN A 79 2.54 -3.04 -22.79
N SER A 80 3.05 -3.72 -21.77
CA SER A 80 4.30 -3.38 -21.09
C SER A 80 5.55 -3.77 -21.90
N ILE A 81 5.43 -4.60 -22.94
CA ILE A 81 6.54 -4.98 -23.85
C ILE A 81 6.84 -3.87 -24.85
N THR A 82 5.80 -3.19 -25.33
CA THR A 82 5.90 -2.10 -26.31
C THR A 82 5.69 -0.74 -25.64
N PHE A 83 5.98 -0.66 -24.34
CA PHE A 83 5.82 0.55 -23.55
C PHE A 83 6.67 1.69 -24.13
N GLY A 84 6.03 2.84 -24.36
CA GLY A 84 6.72 4.09 -24.67
C GLY A 84 7.27 4.70 -23.39
N HIS A 85 8.46 5.28 -23.44
CA HIS A 85 9.09 5.96 -22.30
C HIS A 85 9.73 7.27 -22.78
N GLN A 86 9.03 7.99 -23.65
CA GLN A 86 9.49 9.23 -24.27
C GLN A 86 9.38 10.42 -23.32
N ASN A 87 8.38 10.40 -22.43
CA ASN A 87 8.10 11.45 -21.46
C ASN A 87 7.32 10.89 -20.25
N ASN A 88 7.17 11.69 -19.20
CA ASN A 88 6.41 11.34 -17.99
C ASN A 88 4.98 10.87 -18.28
N CYS A 89 4.32 11.43 -19.30
CA CYS A 89 2.92 11.11 -19.61
C CYS A 89 2.73 9.64 -20.04
N ASP A 90 3.72 9.02 -20.67
CA ASP A 90 3.63 7.59 -21.03
C ASP A 90 3.46 6.71 -19.77
N PHE A 91 4.16 7.05 -18.68
CA PHE A 91 4.08 6.35 -17.39
C PHE A 91 2.72 6.56 -16.73
N TYR A 92 2.18 7.78 -16.80
CA TYR A 92 0.86 8.11 -16.25
C TYR A 92 -0.28 7.43 -17.03
N GLN A 93 -0.20 7.39 -18.36
CA GLN A 93 -1.15 6.66 -19.20
C GLN A 93 -1.15 5.16 -18.91
N TRP A 94 0.04 4.55 -18.77
CA TRP A 94 0.15 3.16 -18.37
C TRP A 94 -0.51 2.94 -17.00
N SER A 95 -0.23 3.82 -16.04
CA SER A 95 -0.78 3.73 -14.68
C SER A 95 -2.31 3.75 -14.68
N GLU A 96 -2.91 4.74 -15.35
CA GLU A 96 -4.37 4.89 -15.48
C GLU A 96 -5.01 3.66 -16.13
N ARG A 97 -4.46 3.20 -17.26
CA ARG A 97 -4.99 2.00 -17.94
C ARG A 97 -4.91 0.77 -17.06
N MET A 98 -3.82 0.60 -16.31
CA MET A 98 -3.65 -0.56 -15.44
C MET A 98 -4.60 -0.53 -14.25
N PHE A 99 -4.83 0.64 -13.63
CA PHE A 99 -5.85 0.78 -12.60
C PHE A 99 -7.25 0.46 -13.13
N LEU A 100 -7.62 0.99 -14.30
CA LEU A 100 -8.90 0.71 -14.93
C LEU A 100 -9.06 -0.78 -15.28
N TRP A 101 -8.01 -1.45 -15.73
CA TRP A 101 -8.00 -2.89 -15.99
C TRP A 101 -8.22 -3.70 -14.72
N VAL A 102 -7.40 -3.53 -13.68
CA VAL A 102 -7.50 -4.39 -12.48
C VAL A 102 -8.82 -4.20 -11.73
N THR A 103 -9.44 -3.01 -11.82
CA THR A 103 -10.75 -2.70 -11.23
C THR A 103 -11.94 -2.92 -12.18
N SER A 104 -11.70 -3.39 -13.41
CA SER A 104 -12.77 -3.70 -14.36
C SER A 104 -13.65 -4.85 -13.88
N PRO A 105 -14.93 -4.90 -14.28
CA PRO A 105 -15.70 -6.12 -14.11
C PRO A 105 -15.12 -7.24 -14.97
N ASN A 106 -15.19 -8.45 -14.43
CA ASN A 106 -14.95 -9.69 -15.13
C ASN A 106 -16.29 -10.43 -15.18
N THR A 107 -16.76 -10.68 -16.39
CA THR A 107 -18.06 -11.31 -16.68
C THR A 107 -17.91 -12.71 -17.29
N GLY A 108 -16.69 -13.23 -17.34
CA GLY A 108 -16.35 -14.54 -17.85
C GLY A 108 -15.05 -14.57 -18.65
N GLU A 109 -14.47 -13.41 -18.97
CA GLU A 109 -13.23 -13.27 -19.74
C GLU A 109 -12.09 -14.09 -19.13
N TYR A 110 -12.06 -14.16 -17.79
CA TYR A 110 -11.07 -14.92 -17.03
C TYR A 110 -11.63 -16.20 -16.39
N GLY A 111 -12.72 -16.76 -16.94
CA GLY A 111 -13.33 -17.99 -16.43
C GLY A 111 -13.98 -17.86 -15.05
N SER A 112 -14.32 -16.64 -14.64
CA SER A 112 -14.96 -16.30 -13.36
C SER A 112 -15.79 -15.03 -13.51
N THR A 113 -16.49 -14.63 -12.44
CA THR A 113 -17.25 -13.36 -12.39
C THR A 113 -16.77 -12.53 -11.20
N GLY A 114 -16.95 -11.20 -11.24
CA GLY A 114 -16.51 -10.28 -10.18
C GLY A 114 -15.69 -9.14 -10.77
N ARG A 115 -14.55 -8.80 -10.14
CA ARG A 115 -13.55 -7.90 -10.72
C ARG A 115 -12.37 -8.66 -11.31
N VAL A 116 -11.58 -8.01 -12.18
CA VAL A 116 -10.35 -8.59 -12.73
C VAL A 116 -9.37 -8.96 -11.61
N LEU A 117 -9.21 -8.09 -10.61
CA LEU A 117 -8.36 -8.35 -9.44
C LEU A 117 -8.81 -9.53 -8.56
N GLU A 118 -10.04 -10.03 -8.74
CA GLU A 118 -10.61 -11.21 -8.05
C GLU A 118 -10.63 -12.46 -8.96
N SER A 119 -10.06 -12.35 -10.16
CA SER A 119 -10.10 -13.41 -11.17
C SER A 119 -8.85 -14.29 -11.15
N PRO A 120 -8.88 -15.48 -11.78
CA PRO A 120 -7.75 -16.41 -11.84
C PRO A 120 -6.43 -15.88 -12.40
N VAL A 121 -6.40 -14.68 -12.99
CA VAL A 121 -5.17 -14.02 -13.43
C VAL A 121 -4.40 -13.39 -12.27
N PHE A 122 -5.04 -13.21 -11.11
CA PHE A 122 -4.43 -12.70 -9.89
C PHE A 122 -4.35 -13.77 -8.79
N TYR A 123 -3.37 -13.58 -7.91
CA TYR A 123 -3.10 -14.36 -6.73
C TYR A 123 -3.01 -13.41 -5.54
N THR A 124 -3.63 -13.77 -4.41
CA THR A 124 -3.34 -13.10 -3.13
C THR A 124 -2.08 -13.66 -2.51
N VAL A 125 -1.25 -12.76 -1.99
CA VAL A 125 -0.06 -13.10 -1.21
C VAL A 125 -0.49 -13.21 0.25
N ALA A 126 -0.30 -14.38 0.86
CA ALA A 126 -0.79 -14.68 2.20
C ALA A 126 0.28 -15.39 3.05
N PRO A 127 0.25 -15.30 4.38
CA PRO A 127 1.12 -16.10 5.24
C PRO A 127 0.90 -17.61 5.03
N ASP A 128 1.98 -18.39 5.00
CA ASP A 128 1.91 -19.86 4.96
C ASP A 128 1.95 -20.43 6.39
N THR A 129 1.12 -21.45 6.66
CA THR A 129 1.13 -22.19 7.94
C THR A 129 2.49 -22.82 8.29
N SER A 130 3.34 -23.07 7.29
CA SER A 130 4.70 -23.60 7.45
C SER A 130 5.77 -22.51 7.64
N GLY A 131 5.37 -21.24 7.66
CA GLY A 131 6.24 -20.07 7.71
C GLY A 131 6.54 -19.49 6.32
N GLY A 132 6.75 -18.17 6.25
CA GLY A 132 6.91 -17.43 4.99
C GLY A 132 5.56 -17.05 4.37
N MET A 133 5.57 -16.74 3.08
CA MET A 133 4.38 -16.37 2.30
C MET A 133 4.04 -17.45 1.26
N THR A 134 2.79 -17.49 0.84
CA THR A 134 2.27 -18.36 -0.22
C THR A 134 1.37 -17.56 -1.17
N LEU A 135 1.04 -18.17 -2.31
CA LEU A 135 0.14 -17.59 -3.31
C LEU A 135 -1.18 -18.35 -3.33
N ILE A 136 -2.27 -17.61 -3.19
CA ILE A 136 -3.64 -18.12 -3.26
C ILE A 136 -4.24 -17.66 -4.58
N LYS A 137 -4.41 -18.59 -5.52
CA LYS A 137 -5.08 -18.31 -6.80
C LYS A 137 -6.55 -17.99 -6.56
N HIS A 138 -7.06 -16.94 -7.22
CA HIS A 138 -8.49 -16.63 -7.12
C HIS A 138 -9.31 -17.54 -8.03
N LEU A 139 -9.91 -18.57 -7.43
CA LEU A 139 -10.93 -19.39 -8.05
C LEU A 139 -12.31 -18.97 -7.52
N PRO A 140 -13.43 -19.26 -8.23
CA PRO A 140 -14.77 -18.99 -7.70
C PRO A 140 -14.93 -19.51 -6.27
N GLY A 141 -15.35 -18.65 -5.34
CA GLY A 141 -15.51 -18.98 -3.91
C GLY A 141 -14.21 -18.96 -3.08
N THR A 142 -13.08 -18.51 -3.64
CA THR A 142 -11.84 -18.31 -2.89
C THR A 142 -11.98 -17.14 -1.94
N ILE A 143 -11.59 -17.35 -0.69
CA ILE A 143 -11.65 -16.31 0.33
C ILE A 143 -10.29 -15.62 0.43
N LEU A 144 -10.31 -14.28 0.37
CA LEU A 144 -9.10 -13.46 0.38
C LEU A 144 -8.65 -13.18 1.82
N PRO A 145 -7.46 -13.65 2.24
CA PRO A 145 -6.92 -13.27 3.55
C PRO A 145 -6.41 -11.83 3.52
N VAL A 146 -6.61 -11.12 4.63
CA VAL A 146 -6.23 -9.72 4.80
C VAL A 146 -5.40 -9.54 6.06
N VAL A 147 -4.57 -8.49 6.09
CA VAL A 147 -3.79 -8.12 7.29
C VAL A 147 -4.18 -6.70 7.76
N PRO A 148 -4.28 -6.45 9.07
CA PRO A 148 -4.73 -5.17 9.63
C PRO A 148 -3.63 -4.11 9.73
N ALA A 149 -2.38 -4.47 9.43
CA ALA A 149 -1.24 -3.57 9.53
C ALA A 149 -0.25 -3.76 8.38
N LEU A 150 0.44 -2.69 8.04
CA LEU A 150 1.51 -2.70 7.07
C LEU A 150 2.86 -2.86 7.76
N LYS A 151 3.53 -3.98 7.49
CA LYS A 151 4.96 -4.09 7.78
C LYS A 151 5.75 -3.38 6.68
N LYS A 152 6.24 -2.17 6.93
CA LYS A 152 7.27 -1.56 6.06
C LYS A 152 8.63 -1.97 6.60
N ASN A 153 9.61 -2.21 5.75
CA ASN A 153 10.97 -2.44 6.20
C ASN A 153 11.89 -1.60 5.31
N GLY A 154 13.04 -1.21 5.84
CA GLY A 154 14.03 -0.49 5.07
C GLY A 154 14.85 -1.43 4.18
N PRO A 155 15.89 -0.90 3.54
CA PRO A 155 16.73 -1.63 2.58
C PRO A 155 17.34 -2.92 3.14
N ASN A 156 17.62 -2.97 4.45
CA ASN A 156 18.15 -4.14 5.13
C ASN A 156 17.07 -5.12 5.61
N ARG A 157 15.81 -4.88 5.26
CA ARG A 157 14.63 -5.61 5.76
C ARG A 157 14.45 -5.49 7.27
N LEU A 158 14.91 -4.39 7.85
CA LEU A 158 14.69 -4.04 9.25
C LEU A 158 13.49 -3.09 9.38
N PRO A 159 12.79 -3.09 10.53
CA PRO A 159 11.77 -2.09 10.84
C PRO A 159 12.29 -0.66 10.64
N LEU A 160 11.50 0.19 9.99
CA LEU A 160 11.77 1.62 9.84
C LEU A 160 11.15 2.43 10.97
N PHE A 161 11.80 3.53 11.29
CA PHE A 161 11.40 4.51 12.28
C PHE A 161 11.75 5.90 11.76
N SER A 162 10.93 6.90 12.10
CA SER A 162 11.24 8.31 11.85
C SER A 162 11.46 9.03 13.17
N ASP A 163 12.43 9.94 13.20
CA ASP A 163 12.50 10.94 14.26
C ASP A 163 11.49 12.08 14.02
N ARG A 164 11.32 12.97 15.02
CA ARG A 164 10.45 14.16 14.93
C ARG A 164 10.87 15.19 13.88
N LYS A 165 12.09 15.07 13.33
CA LYS A 165 12.60 15.93 12.28
C LYS A 165 12.40 15.31 10.89
N GLY A 166 11.79 14.13 10.81
CA GLY A 166 11.57 13.43 9.56
C GLY A 166 12.84 12.77 9.02
N HIS A 167 13.78 12.36 9.86
CA HIS A 167 14.87 11.47 9.43
C HIS A 167 14.46 10.01 9.61
N LEU A 168 14.61 9.20 8.56
CA LEU A 168 14.37 7.76 8.62
C LEU A 168 15.61 6.99 9.02
N PHE A 169 15.39 6.01 9.89
CA PHE A 169 16.38 5.02 10.27
C PHE A 169 15.76 3.63 10.26
N GLU A 170 16.56 2.63 9.94
CA GLU A 170 16.23 1.24 10.23
C GLU A 170 16.62 0.92 11.67
N VAL A 171 15.83 0.12 12.38
CA VAL A 171 16.16 -0.32 13.74
C VAL A 171 16.46 -1.82 13.75
N TRP A 172 17.69 -2.17 14.08
CA TRP A 172 18.09 -3.54 14.35
C TRP A 172 17.84 -3.87 15.82
N PHE A 173 16.77 -4.61 16.09
CA PHE A 173 16.53 -5.19 17.40
C PHE A 173 17.41 -6.43 17.63
N HIS A 174 18.42 -6.28 18.49
CA HIS A 174 19.28 -7.39 18.86
C HIS A 174 18.58 -8.33 19.84
N LYS A 175 18.79 -9.63 19.65
CA LYS A 175 18.25 -10.66 20.54
C LYS A 175 19.14 -10.81 21.77
N ALA A 176 18.55 -11.16 22.91
CA ALA A 176 19.31 -11.51 24.10
C ALA A 176 20.26 -12.69 23.80
N GLY A 177 21.56 -12.53 24.11
CA GLY A 177 22.59 -13.53 23.84
C GLY A 177 23.10 -13.57 22.39
N GLU A 178 22.64 -12.66 21.53
CA GLU A 178 23.20 -12.50 20.17
C GLU A 178 24.67 -12.06 20.24
N LYS A 179 25.52 -12.67 19.42
CA LYS A 179 26.91 -12.25 19.27
C LYS A 179 26.98 -10.98 18.43
N VAL A 180 27.19 -9.85 19.09
CA VAL A 180 27.36 -8.54 18.43
C VAL A 180 28.84 -8.13 18.50
N LEU A 181 29.39 -7.69 17.36
CA LEU A 181 30.79 -7.29 17.25
C LEU A 181 30.91 -5.77 17.08
N VAL A 182 31.85 -5.17 17.81
CA VAL A 182 32.16 -3.75 17.71
C VAL A 182 33.67 -3.54 17.61
N LYS A 183 34.10 -2.48 16.92
CA LYS A 183 35.47 -1.96 17.00
C LYS A 183 35.55 -0.98 18.16
N ASN A 184 36.62 -1.05 18.95
CA ASN A 184 36.93 -0.05 19.96
C ASN A 184 37.76 1.10 19.37
N SER A 185 38.11 2.09 20.21
CA SER A 185 38.93 3.25 19.84
C SER A 185 40.30 2.90 19.21
N SER A 186 40.87 1.72 19.48
CA SER A 186 42.12 1.25 18.85
C SER A 186 41.90 0.46 17.55
N GLY A 187 40.65 0.34 17.08
CA GLY A 187 40.28 -0.40 15.88
C GLY A 187 40.21 -1.92 16.07
N LYS A 188 40.41 -2.42 17.29
CA LYS A 188 40.34 -3.85 17.60
C LYS A 188 38.87 -4.29 17.62
N ILE A 189 38.56 -5.37 16.90
CA ILE A 189 37.24 -6.01 16.94
C ILE A 189 37.11 -6.79 18.25
N ILE A 190 36.07 -6.49 19.01
CA ILE A 190 35.72 -7.14 20.27
C ILE A 190 34.24 -7.51 20.26
N GLU A 191 33.87 -8.47 21.12
CA GLU A 191 32.49 -8.88 21.29
C GLU A 191 31.81 -8.02 22.36
N LEU A 192 30.63 -7.52 22.04
CA LEU A 192 29.80 -6.73 22.92
C LEU A 192 29.25 -7.62 24.06
N GLY A 193 29.35 -7.14 25.29
CA GLY A 193 28.69 -7.69 26.46
C GLY A 193 27.32 -7.03 26.71
N PRO A 194 26.74 -7.20 27.91
CA PRO A 194 25.48 -6.55 28.26
C PRO A 194 25.59 -5.04 28.26
N VAL A 195 24.57 -4.36 27.73
CA VAL A 195 24.47 -2.89 27.84
C VAL A 195 24.28 -2.51 29.31
N GLY A 196 24.98 -1.48 29.80
CA GLY A 196 24.92 -1.10 31.22
C GLY A 196 25.11 0.38 31.47
N LYS A 197 24.63 0.85 32.63
CA LYS A 197 24.76 2.26 33.04
C LYS A 197 26.16 2.59 33.53
N ASP A 198 26.56 3.84 33.35
CA ASP A 198 27.71 4.45 33.98
C ASP A 198 27.34 5.08 35.35
N ALA A 199 28.34 5.69 36.01
CA ALA A 199 28.15 6.32 37.32
C ALA A 199 27.19 7.53 37.31
N LYS A 200 26.84 8.05 36.13
CA LYS A 200 25.92 9.18 35.92
C LYS A 200 24.55 8.74 35.41
N GLY A 201 24.33 7.44 35.23
CA GLY A 201 23.08 6.86 34.75
C GLY A 201 22.93 6.81 33.22
N ILE A 202 23.96 7.22 32.46
CA ILE A 202 24.01 7.14 31.00
C ILE A 202 24.23 5.69 30.58
N ILE A 203 23.56 5.25 29.52
CA ILE A 203 23.60 3.87 29.06
C ILE A 203 24.77 3.71 28.07
N LEU A 204 25.71 2.81 28.36
CA LEU A 204 26.91 2.59 27.57
C LEU A 204 27.02 1.15 27.08
N LEU A 205 27.66 0.98 25.92
CA LEU A 205 28.09 -0.31 25.39
C LEU A 205 29.31 -0.82 26.18
N LYS A 206 29.26 -2.07 26.65
CA LYS A 206 30.31 -2.70 27.45
C LYS A 206 30.82 -3.96 26.76
N ASP A 207 32.07 -4.34 27.02
CA ASP A 207 32.61 -5.63 26.58
C ASP A 207 32.09 -6.79 27.45
N LYS A 208 32.48 -8.02 27.10
CA LYS A 208 32.10 -9.22 27.87
C LYS A 208 32.62 -9.22 29.31
N GLN A 209 33.63 -8.41 29.62
CA GLN A 209 34.20 -8.25 30.94
C GLN A 209 33.48 -7.14 31.74
N GLY A 210 32.49 -6.47 31.13
CA GLY A 210 31.71 -5.40 31.76
C GLY A 210 32.39 -4.03 31.74
N VAL A 211 33.48 -3.89 30.98
CA VAL A 211 34.21 -2.62 30.83
C VAL A 211 33.57 -1.80 29.72
N ALA A 212 33.38 -0.49 29.95
CA ALA A 212 32.84 0.40 28.93
C ALA A 212 33.74 0.46 27.69
N ILE A 213 33.13 0.41 26.51
CA ILE A 213 33.85 0.45 25.24
C ILE A 213 33.93 1.92 24.81
N GLU A 214 35.15 2.46 24.75
CA GLU A 214 35.37 3.81 24.23
C GLU A 214 35.23 3.85 22.71
N LYS A 215 34.40 4.78 22.21
CA LYS A 215 34.09 5.01 20.79
C LYS A 215 33.75 3.70 20.04
N PRO A 216 32.69 2.98 20.45
CA PRO A 216 32.32 1.74 19.81
C PRO A 216 31.91 1.99 18.35
N GLN A 217 32.25 1.10 17.43
CA GLN A 217 31.67 1.12 16.07
C GLN A 217 31.18 -0.27 15.70
N PHE A 218 29.90 -0.41 15.34
CA PHE A 218 29.33 -1.71 15.01
C PHE A 218 29.97 -2.29 13.74
N VAL A 219 30.33 -3.58 13.80
CA VAL A 219 30.84 -4.31 12.64
C VAL A 219 29.67 -4.95 11.93
N THR A 220 29.32 -4.43 10.76
CA THR A 220 28.11 -4.84 10.04
C THR A 220 28.30 -4.89 8.53
N LYS A 221 27.44 -5.67 7.85
CA LYS A 221 27.32 -5.75 6.39
C LYS A 221 26.05 -5.06 5.87
N LEU A 222 25.35 -4.33 6.74
CA LEU A 222 24.14 -3.62 6.38
C LEU A 222 24.41 -2.54 5.33
N THR A 223 23.46 -2.35 4.42
CA THR A 223 23.33 -1.22 3.52
C THR A 223 23.16 0.06 4.32
N ASN A 224 23.86 1.13 3.95
CA ASN A 224 23.77 2.45 4.60
C ASN A 224 23.81 2.38 6.14
N PRO A 225 24.85 1.75 6.74
CA PRO A 225 24.88 1.43 8.17
C PRO A 225 24.75 2.66 9.08
N LYS A 226 25.18 3.83 8.61
CA LYS A 226 24.99 5.13 9.29
C LYS A 226 23.52 5.49 9.55
N ASN A 227 22.59 4.92 8.79
CA ASN A 227 21.15 5.13 8.93
C ASN A 227 20.48 3.95 9.69
N VAL A 228 21.25 3.12 10.36
CA VAL A 228 20.75 2.00 11.18
C VAL A 228 21.01 2.28 12.65
N ILE A 229 19.96 2.18 13.45
CA ILE A 229 19.98 2.28 14.90
C ILE A 229 19.96 0.86 15.49
N HIS A 230 20.84 0.60 16.42
CA HIS A 230 20.95 -0.67 17.13
C HIS A 230 20.16 -0.60 18.43
N ALA A 231 19.14 -1.45 18.57
CA ALA A 231 18.27 -1.52 19.73
C ALA A 231 18.58 -2.75 20.59
N PHE A 232 18.73 -2.53 21.90
CA PHE A 232 18.98 -3.58 22.89
C PHE A 232 17.90 -3.55 23.97
N ALA A 233 17.34 -4.71 24.31
CA ALA A 233 16.37 -4.83 25.39
C ALA A 233 17.03 -4.66 26.76
N THR A 234 16.39 -3.88 27.64
CA THR A 234 16.76 -3.72 29.05
C THR A 234 15.53 -3.94 29.95
N SER A 235 15.71 -3.96 31.27
CA SER A 235 14.61 -4.09 32.23
C SER A 235 13.57 -2.96 32.14
N ASN A 236 13.96 -1.80 31.57
CA ASN A 236 13.13 -0.59 31.52
C ASN A 236 12.69 -0.24 30.08
N GLY A 237 12.77 -1.21 29.15
CA GLY A 237 12.50 -1.00 27.73
C GLY A 237 13.75 -1.08 26.87
N ASN A 238 13.63 -0.69 25.59
CA ASN A 238 14.74 -0.72 24.64
C ASN A 238 15.63 0.51 24.77
N VAL A 239 16.92 0.33 24.52
CA VAL A 239 17.92 1.41 24.44
C VAL A 239 18.54 1.39 23.06
N PHE A 240 18.76 2.59 22.51
CA PHE A 240 19.07 2.78 21.10
C PHE A 240 20.45 3.41 20.93
N PHE A 241 21.23 2.90 19.98
CA PHE A 241 22.56 3.40 19.65
C PHE A 241 22.71 3.61 18.15
N ASP A 242 23.41 4.67 17.75
CA ASP A 242 23.83 4.84 16.36
C ASP A 242 24.98 3.88 16.00
N MET A 243 25.41 3.90 14.73
CA MET A 243 26.52 3.09 14.22
C MET A 243 27.87 3.34 14.94
N ASN A 244 28.00 4.48 15.64
CA ASN A 244 29.18 4.90 16.41
C ASN A 244 29.00 4.70 17.93
N GLY A 245 27.99 3.92 18.34
CA GLY A 245 27.76 3.60 19.74
C GLY A 245 27.35 4.79 20.60
N ASN A 246 26.91 5.90 19.99
CA ASN A 246 26.32 7.00 20.73
C ASN A 246 24.88 6.64 21.06
N GLN A 247 24.51 6.81 22.34
CA GLN A 247 23.13 6.63 22.75
C GLN A 247 22.26 7.66 22.02
N VAL A 248 21.19 7.18 21.39
CA VAL A 248 20.18 8.02 20.75
C VAL A 248 19.00 8.11 21.71
N GLU A 249 18.81 9.28 22.31
CA GLU A 249 17.55 9.60 22.98
C GLU A 249 16.48 9.69 21.91
N THR A 250 15.48 8.83 22.02
CA THR A 250 14.47 8.73 20.98
C THR A 250 13.08 8.70 21.59
N GLU A 251 12.26 9.60 21.09
CA GLU A 251 10.84 9.35 20.89
C GLU A 251 10.74 8.78 19.46
N LEU A 252 11.18 7.54 19.29
CA LEU A 252 11.06 6.81 18.03
C LEU A 252 9.58 6.56 17.78
N ALA A 253 8.98 7.23 16.81
CA ALA A 253 7.70 6.78 16.27
C ALA A 253 7.97 5.56 15.38
N GLN A 254 7.42 4.41 15.74
CA GLN A 254 7.45 3.23 14.88
C GLN A 254 6.78 3.59 13.55
N ALA A 255 7.44 3.28 12.43
CA ALA A 255 6.87 3.53 11.10
C ALA A 255 6.30 2.25 10.45
N THR A 256 6.33 1.12 11.18
CA THR A 256 6.41 -0.20 10.52
C THR A 256 5.60 -1.35 11.11
N GLN A 257 4.66 -1.09 12.01
CA GLN A 257 3.52 -1.99 12.20
C GLN A 257 2.23 -1.21 12.43
N ASP A 258 2.16 -0.01 11.86
CA ASP A 258 1.08 0.91 12.16
C ASP A 258 -0.21 0.35 11.56
N ALA A 259 -1.26 0.38 12.37
CA ALA A 259 -2.60 0.14 11.88
C ALA A 259 -3.30 1.50 11.74
N LEU A 260 -4.17 1.60 10.74
CA LEU A 260 -4.94 2.81 10.47
C LEU A 260 -6.41 2.53 10.75
N MET A 261 -7.12 3.54 11.23
CA MET A 261 -8.56 3.50 11.42
C MET A 261 -9.18 4.76 10.82
N ALA A 262 -10.25 4.57 10.05
CA ALA A 262 -11.06 5.68 9.53
C ALA A 262 -11.88 6.33 10.66
N GLN A 263 -12.32 7.57 10.45
CA GLN A 263 -13.10 8.34 11.42
C GLN A 263 -14.48 7.72 11.72
N ASN A 264 -14.94 6.78 10.87
CA ASN A 264 -16.12 5.95 11.12
C ASN A 264 -15.83 4.69 11.96
N GLY A 265 -14.62 4.55 12.52
CA GLY A 265 -14.24 3.43 13.37
C GLY A 265 -13.88 2.14 12.64
N SER A 266 -13.92 2.10 11.31
CA SER A 266 -13.40 0.94 10.56
C SER A 266 -11.88 0.95 10.58
N LEU A 267 -11.28 -0.18 10.97
CA LEU A 267 -9.87 -0.44 10.68
C LEU A 267 -9.64 -0.49 9.17
N VAL A 268 -8.41 -0.18 8.77
CA VAL A 268 -7.92 -0.35 7.41
C VAL A 268 -7.25 -1.70 7.29
N TYR A 269 -7.65 -2.47 6.28
CA TYR A 269 -7.10 -3.78 5.96
C TYR A 269 -6.31 -3.70 4.67
N TYR A 270 -5.22 -4.45 4.62
CA TYR A 270 -4.30 -4.44 3.49
C TYR A 270 -4.25 -5.80 2.82
N ILE A 271 -4.24 -5.78 1.48
CA ILE A 271 -4.11 -6.99 0.67
C ILE A 271 -3.05 -6.74 -0.40
N THR A 272 -2.18 -7.72 -0.58
CA THR A 272 -1.19 -7.75 -1.65
C THR A 272 -1.58 -8.81 -2.67
N PHE A 273 -1.54 -8.42 -3.94
CA PHE A 273 -1.82 -9.30 -5.06
C PHE A 273 -0.65 -9.33 -6.03
N VAL A 274 -0.48 -10.44 -6.74
CA VAL A 274 0.41 -10.54 -7.89
C VAL A 274 -0.31 -11.20 -9.06
N ASN A 275 0.00 -10.81 -10.29
CA ASN A 275 -0.57 -11.51 -11.44
C ASN A 275 0.16 -12.83 -11.74
N ASP A 276 -0.43 -13.63 -12.62
CA ASP A 276 0.10 -14.90 -13.10
C ASP A 276 1.52 -14.80 -13.72
N MET A 277 1.81 -13.73 -14.46
CA MET A 277 3.15 -13.47 -15.00
C MET A 277 4.20 -13.31 -13.90
N TYR A 278 3.89 -12.55 -12.84
CA TYR A 278 4.77 -12.46 -11.65
C TYR A 278 4.93 -13.83 -11.00
N ALA A 279 3.83 -14.54 -10.74
CA ALA A 279 3.84 -15.83 -10.07
C ALA A 279 4.66 -16.88 -10.84
N TYR A 280 4.52 -16.92 -12.16
CA TYR A 280 5.24 -17.86 -13.02
C TYR A 280 6.71 -17.47 -13.19
N PHE A 281 7.02 -16.18 -13.25
CA PHE A 281 8.40 -15.70 -13.21
C PHE A 281 9.10 -16.11 -11.92
N LEU A 282 8.47 -15.88 -10.77
CA LEU A 282 8.97 -16.32 -9.47
C LEU A 282 9.23 -17.83 -9.47
N ALA A 283 8.26 -18.64 -9.92
CA ALA A 283 8.42 -20.09 -10.00
C ALA A 283 9.57 -20.51 -10.92
N ALA A 284 9.75 -19.85 -12.07
CA ALA A 284 10.84 -20.12 -13.01
C ALA A 284 12.21 -19.79 -12.41
N VAL A 285 12.33 -18.67 -11.68
CA VAL A 285 13.57 -18.27 -11.00
C VAL A 285 13.93 -19.28 -9.91
N GLN A 286 12.97 -19.69 -9.09
CA GLN A 286 13.22 -20.66 -8.02
C GLN A 286 13.55 -22.07 -8.55
N ALA A 287 12.97 -22.45 -9.69
CA ALA A 287 13.33 -23.67 -10.41
C ALA A 287 14.67 -23.55 -11.16
N LYS A 288 15.36 -22.39 -11.07
CA LYS A 288 16.61 -22.07 -11.79
C LYS A 288 16.47 -22.15 -13.32
N TYR A 289 15.25 -22.04 -13.84
CA TYR A 289 14.97 -21.92 -15.26
C TYR A 289 15.30 -20.52 -15.80
N MET A 290 15.22 -19.50 -14.93
CA MET A 290 15.59 -18.11 -15.23
C MET A 290 16.51 -17.54 -14.15
N SER A 291 17.30 -16.51 -14.49
CA SER A 291 18.41 -16.01 -13.66
C SER A 291 18.02 -15.08 -12.51
N GLY A 292 16.79 -14.57 -12.46
CA GLY A 292 16.28 -13.78 -11.33
C GLY A 292 17.04 -12.47 -11.04
N TYR A 293 17.80 -11.94 -12.00
CA TYR A 293 18.56 -10.68 -11.80
C TYR A 293 17.71 -9.42 -11.91
N GLN A 294 16.57 -9.50 -12.61
CA GLN A 294 15.60 -8.41 -12.75
C GLN A 294 14.24 -8.94 -13.17
N PHE A 295 13.18 -8.15 -12.95
CA PHE A 295 11.87 -8.43 -13.55
C PHE A 295 11.94 -8.40 -15.09
N PRO A 296 11.10 -9.20 -15.78
CA PRO A 296 11.08 -9.23 -17.24
C PRO A 296 10.61 -7.89 -17.80
N THR A 297 11.28 -7.42 -18.85
CA THR A 297 10.94 -6.18 -19.57
C THR A 297 10.94 -6.35 -21.09
N THR A 298 11.19 -7.57 -21.58
CA THR A 298 11.38 -7.86 -23.00
C THR A 298 10.44 -8.96 -23.48
N LEU A 299 10.21 -8.99 -24.79
CA LEU A 299 9.46 -10.06 -25.45
C LEU A 299 10.04 -11.45 -25.15
N SER A 300 11.38 -11.59 -25.22
CA SER A 300 12.06 -12.86 -24.92
C SER A 300 11.92 -13.28 -23.45
N GLY A 301 11.94 -12.34 -22.52
CA GLY A 301 11.70 -12.60 -21.10
C GLY A 301 10.28 -13.10 -20.86
N ARG A 302 9.28 -12.45 -21.46
CA ARG A 302 7.88 -12.88 -21.46
C ARG A 302 7.75 -14.29 -22.03
N ASP A 303 8.26 -14.53 -23.24
CA ASP A 303 8.15 -15.82 -23.93
C ASP A 303 8.81 -16.95 -23.12
N SER A 304 9.90 -16.67 -22.41
CA SER A 304 10.56 -17.63 -21.53
C SER A 304 9.68 -18.05 -20.34
N ILE A 305 8.95 -17.10 -19.75
CA ILE A 305 7.97 -17.37 -18.68
C ILE A 305 6.82 -18.22 -19.21
N MET A 306 6.31 -17.89 -20.40
CA MET A 306 5.24 -18.66 -21.07
C MET A 306 5.69 -20.08 -21.39
N ALA A 307 6.94 -20.26 -21.87
CA ALA A 307 7.51 -21.56 -22.17
C ALA A 307 7.65 -22.42 -20.89
N TYR A 308 8.12 -21.82 -19.79
CA TYR A 308 8.17 -22.48 -18.50
C TYR A 308 6.77 -22.90 -18.03
N ALA A 309 5.79 -22.00 -18.10
CA ALA A 309 4.39 -22.28 -17.73
C ALA A 309 3.83 -23.47 -18.53
N LYS A 310 4.07 -23.50 -19.85
CA LYS A 310 3.67 -24.61 -20.72
C LYS A 310 4.36 -25.93 -20.33
N GLN A 311 5.66 -25.90 -20.02
CA GLN A 311 6.42 -27.08 -19.61
C GLN A 311 5.89 -27.68 -18.30
N GLN A 312 5.44 -26.84 -17.37
CA GLN A 312 4.86 -27.27 -16.10
C GLN A 312 3.35 -27.63 -16.19
N GLY A 313 2.73 -27.44 -17.36
CA GLY A 313 1.30 -27.69 -17.56
C GLY A 313 0.38 -26.63 -16.95
N TYR A 314 0.89 -25.43 -16.67
CA TYR A 314 0.07 -24.32 -16.18
C TYR A 314 -0.80 -23.72 -17.28
N SER A 315 -1.93 -23.12 -16.90
CA SER A 315 -2.71 -22.28 -17.81
C SER A 315 -1.86 -21.10 -18.27
N LEU A 316 -1.86 -20.83 -19.57
CA LEU A 316 -1.12 -19.70 -20.14
C LEU A 316 -1.76 -18.37 -19.73
N PRO A 317 -0.98 -17.39 -19.26
CA PRO A 317 -1.45 -16.05 -18.94
C PRO A 317 -2.13 -15.38 -20.14
N PRO A 318 -3.44 -15.06 -20.05
CA PRO A 318 -4.16 -14.42 -21.17
C PRO A 318 -3.60 -13.02 -21.44
N ASP A 319 -3.15 -12.31 -20.41
CA ASP A 319 -2.64 -10.95 -20.46
C ASP A 319 -1.12 -10.88 -20.33
N SER A 320 -0.41 -11.84 -20.92
CA SER A 320 1.06 -11.95 -20.75
C SER A 320 1.85 -10.70 -21.15
N ASN A 321 1.30 -9.81 -21.98
CA ASN A 321 1.91 -8.54 -22.34
C ASN A 321 1.84 -7.47 -21.24
N ALA A 322 1.02 -7.67 -20.20
CA ALA A 322 1.01 -6.82 -19.00
C ALA A 322 2.33 -6.94 -18.21
N LEU A 323 3.09 -8.02 -18.42
CA LEU A 323 4.28 -8.40 -17.67
C LEU A 323 3.98 -8.63 -16.17
N ALA A 324 4.99 -8.53 -15.30
CA ALA A 324 4.84 -8.80 -13.88
C ALA A 324 4.16 -7.61 -13.20
N ILE A 325 3.04 -7.87 -12.50
CA ILE A 325 2.27 -6.87 -11.77
C ILE A 325 2.18 -7.28 -10.30
N GLU A 326 2.42 -6.31 -9.42
CA GLU A 326 2.19 -6.38 -7.98
C GLU A 326 1.22 -5.27 -7.58
N LEU A 327 0.16 -5.62 -6.84
CA LEU A 327 -0.79 -4.67 -6.29
C LEU A 327 -0.68 -4.67 -4.78
N LYS A 328 -0.76 -3.49 -4.20
CA LYS A 328 -0.99 -3.33 -2.76
C LYS A 328 -2.24 -2.50 -2.59
N THR A 329 -3.17 -2.93 -1.75
CA THR A 329 -4.50 -2.32 -1.64
C THR A 329 -4.86 -2.13 -0.19
N SER A 330 -5.62 -1.07 0.11
CA SER A 330 -6.10 -0.71 1.43
C SER A 330 -7.61 -0.57 1.40
N TRP A 331 -8.26 -1.09 2.43
CA TRP A 331 -9.70 -1.31 2.44
C TRP A 331 -10.31 -0.98 3.80
N ILE A 332 -11.56 -0.52 3.82
CA ILE A 332 -12.38 -0.45 5.04
C ILE A 332 -13.61 -1.35 4.93
N ILE A 333 -14.29 -1.62 6.03
CA ILE A 333 -15.56 -2.37 6.00
C ILE A 333 -16.61 -1.54 5.28
N ALA A 334 -17.22 -2.06 4.21
CA ALA A 334 -18.19 -1.32 3.40
C ALA A 334 -19.41 -0.88 4.23
N ASP A 335 -19.88 -1.72 5.15
CA ASP A 335 -21.01 -1.41 6.04
C ASP A 335 -20.71 -0.30 7.06
N SER A 336 -19.44 0.12 7.19
CA SER A 336 -19.08 1.30 7.98
C SER A 336 -19.35 2.62 7.25
N LEU A 337 -19.63 2.57 5.95
CA LEU A 337 -19.96 3.73 5.13
C LEU A 337 -21.47 3.97 5.12
N SER A 338 -21.87 5.24 5.04
CA SER A 338 -23.27 5.61 4.84
C SER A 338 -23.79 5.24 3.45
N ASP A 339 -22.89 5.17 2.46
CA ASP A 339 -23.10 4.68 1.11
C ASP A 339 -21.79 4.11 0.55
N ALA A 340 -21.80 2.83 0.19
CA ALA A 340 -20.65 2.13 -0.39
C ALA A 340 -20.75 1.98 -1.93
N SER A 341 -21.81 2.49 -2.57
CA SER A 341 -22.05 2.31 -4.01
C SER A 341 -21.00 2.98 -4.90
N GLY A 342 -20.32 4.01 -4.39
CA GLY A 342 -19.21 4.69 -5.06
C GLY A 342 -17.86 3.95 -4.98
N PHE A 343 -17.77 2.86 -4.23
CA PHE A 343 -16.51 2.16 -3.97
C PHE A 343 -16.40 0.87 -4.79
N VAL A 344 -15.17 0.55 -5.24
CA VAL A 344 -14.82 -0.81 -5.62
C VAL A 344 -14.91 -1.67 -4.36
N THR A 345 -15.66 -2.78 -4.44
CA THR A 345 -15.86 -3.68 -3.30
C THR A 345 -15.47 -5.11 -3.62
N ILE A 346 -15.03 -5.82 -2.57
CA ILE A 346 -14.70 -7.25 -2.60
C ILE A 346 -15.23 -7.93 -1.34
N ASP A 347 -15.41 -9.24 -1.39
CA ASP A 347 -15.67 -10.05 -0.19
C ASP A 347 -14.34 -10.57 0.39
N ALA A 348 -14.16 -10.46 1.70
CA ALA A 348 -12.92 -10.90 2.37
C ALA A 348 -13.20 -11.40 3.80
N ILE A 349 -12.24 -12.15 4.36
CA ILE A 349 -12.21 -12.47 5.79
C ILE A 349 -11.28 -11.52 6.52
N ILE A 350 -11.80 -10.88 7.57
CA ILE A 350 -11.04 -9.99 8.46
C ILE A 350 -10.93 -10.62 9.87
N PRO A 351 -9.90 -10.27 10.66
CA PRO A 351 -9.88 -10.59 12.09
C PRO A 351 -10.99 -9.86 12.86
N THR A 352 -11.47 -10.48 13.94
CA THR A 352 -12.30 -9.84 14.96
C THR A 352 -11.51 -9.61 16.22
N TYR A 353 -11.88 -8.59 17.00
CA TYR A 353 -11.10 -8.11 18.14
C TYR A 353 -11.91 -8.06 19.43
N ASN A 354 -11.25 -8.35 20.56
CA ASN A 354 -11.80 -8.01 21.88
C ASN A 354 -11.48 -6.53 22.19
N THR A 355 -12.49 -5.67 22.13
CA THR A 355 -12.34 -4.23 22.36
C THR A 355 -12.62 -3.81 23.81
N SER A 356 -12.62 -4.75 24.76
CA SER A 356 -12.91 -4.46 26.18
C SER A 356 -11.85 -3.58 26.85
N SER A 357 -10.60 -3.64 26.37
CA SER A 357 -9.53 -2.74 26.79
C SER A 357 -9.42 -1.57 25.80
N PRO A 358 -9.25 -0.32 26.26
CA PRO A 358 -9.05 0.81 25.36
C PRO A 358 -7.68 0.79 24.67
N SER A 359 -6.68 0.13 25.24
CA SER A 359 -5.28 0.20 24.80
C SER A 359 -4.75 -1.09 24.14
N GLU A 360 -5.52 -2.18 24.18
CA GLU A 360 -5.08 -3.49 23.69
C GLU A 360 -6.26 -4.28 23.14
N TRP A 361 -6.25 -4.57 21.84
CA TRP A 361 -7.30 -5.33 21.15
C TRP A 361 -6.72 -6.64 20.61
N PRO A 362 -6.80 -7.75 21.37
CA PRO A 362 -6.35 -9.06 20.91
C PRO A 362 -7.36 -9.65 19.92
N VAL A 363 -6.84 -10.43 18.96
CA VAL A 363 -7.66 -11.16 17.99
C VAL A 363 -8.47 -12.26 18.69
N THR A 364 -9.78 -12.30 18.48
CA THR A 364 -10.70 -13.29 19.06
C THR A 364 -11.23 -14.30 18.05
N GLY A 365 -11.04 -14.04 16.76
CA GLY A 365 -11.64 -14.82 15.69
C GLY A 365 -11.55 -14.10 14.36
N GLN A 366 -12.45 -14.47 13.46
CA GLN A 366 -12.54 -13.95 12.10
C GLN A 366 -14.00 -13.81 11.68
N GLN A 367 -14.26 -12.91 10.75
CA GLN A 367 -15.58 -12.73 10.14
C GLN A 367 -15.45 -12.41 8.65
N GLN A 368 -16.44 -12.83 7.87
CA GLN A 368 -16.55 -12.45 6.47
C GLN A 368 -17.27 -11.11 6.37
N VAL A 369 -16.72 -10.18 5.60
CA VAL A 369 -17.28 -8.85 5.38
C VAL A 369 -17.11 -8.43 3.93
N LYS A 370 -17.90 -7.44 3.52
CA LYS A 370 -17.63 -6.68 2.32
C LYS A 370 -16.67 -5.55 2.63
N LEU A 371 -15.61 -5.44 1.84
CA LEU A 371 -14.60 -4.40 1.93
C LEU A 371 -14.78 -3.39 0.81
N ALA A 372 -14.48 -2.12 1.09
CA ALA A 372 -14.49 -1.00 0.16
C ALA A 372 -13.06 -0.44 -0.03
N LEU A 373 -12.61 -0.35 -1.28
CA LEU A 373 -11.25 0.06 -1.65
C LEU A 373 -11.06 1.54 -1.36
N VAL A 374 -10.10 1.88 -0.52
CA VAL A 374 -9.74 3.28 -0.23
C VAL A 374 -8.43 3.69 -0.88
N GLY A 375 -7.48 2.76 -1.10
CA GLY A 375 -6.22 3.08 -1.76
C GLY A 375 -5.60 1.88 -2.48
N MET A 376 -4.84 2.15 -3.54
CA MET A 376 -4.18 1.14 -4.33
C MET A 376 -2.82 1.64 -4.83
N HIS A 377 -1.82 0.78 -4.71
CA HIS A 377 -0.62 0.84 -5.53
C HIS A 377 -0.74 -0.17 -6.67
N VAL A 378 -0.43 0.27 -7.88
CA VAL A 378 -0.28 -0.57 -9.07
C VAL A 378 1.17 -0.52 -9.49
N VAL A 379 1.89 -1.64 -9.28
CA VAL A 379 3.33 -1.73 -9.53
C VAL A 379 3.57 -2.72 -10.68
N GLY A 380 4.30 -2.32 -11.72
CA GLY A 380 4.48 -3.19 -12.90
C GLY A 380 5.77 -2.98 -13.69
N SER A 381 6.37 -4.08 -14.16
CA SER A 381 7.57 -4.01 -15.01
C SER A 381 7.19 -3.65 -16.45
N VAL A 382 7.99 -2.78 -17.09
CA VAL A 382 7.77 -2.34 -18.46
C VAL A 382 9.09 -2.29 -19.23
N ALA A 383 9.02 -2.18 -20.56
CA ALA A 383 10.20 -2.04 -21.41
C ALA A 383 11.15 -0.94 -20.89
N GLY A 384 12.42 -1.32 -20.66
CA GLY A 384 13.44 -0.40 -20.14
C GLY A 384 13.38 -0.11 -18.64
N HIS A 385 12.33 -0.51 -17.91
CA HIS A 385 12.17 -0.23 -16.48
C HIS A 385 11.93 -1.52 -15.66
N PRO A 386 13.01 -2.29 -15.40
CA PRO A 386 12.95 -3.50 -14.57
C PRO A 386 12.66 -3.22 -13.09
N GLU A 387 12.89 -1.99 -12.62
CA GLU A 387 12.56 -1.52 -11.28
C GLU A 387 11.05 -1.30 -11.05
N MET A 388 10.27 -1.44 -12.13
CA MET A 388 8.83 -1.25 -12.19
C MET A 388 8.40 0.23 -12.09
N ILE A 389 7.23 0.53 -12.65
CA ILE A 389 6.50 1.77 -12.39
C ILE A 389 5.70 1.57 -11.12
N TRP A 390 5.70 2.55 -10.21
CA TRP A 390 4.97 2.50 -8.93
C TRP A 390 3.90 3.59 -8.94
N ALA A 391 2.66 3.21 -9.27
CA ALA A 391 1.54 4.12 -9.40
C ALA A 391 0.61 4.08 -8.19
N THR A 392 0.05 5.22 -7.80
CA THR A 392 -0.83 5.34 -6.63
C THR A 392 -2.19 5.92 -7.00
N PHE A 393 -3.24 5.27 -6.51
CA PHE A 393 -4.64 5.68 -6.64
C PHE A 393 -5.31 5.72 -5.28
N GLU A 394 -6.19 6.69 -5.07
CA GLU A 394 -6.93 6.86 -3.81
C GLU A 394 -8.37 7.24 -4.07
N HIS A 395 -9.29 6.71 -3.25
CA HIS A 395 -10.67 7.17 -3.27
C HIS A 395 -10.72 8.67 -2.92
N ASN A 396 -11.52 9.43 -3.66
CA ASN A 396 -11.54 10.89 -3.60
C ASN A 396 -12.02 11.44 -2.25
N SER A 397 -12.61 10.62 -1.39
CA SER A 397 -13.12 11.01 -0.06
C SER A 397 -12.17 10.70 1.11
N ASN A 398 -10.97 10.19 0.83
CA ASN A 398 -10.06 9.70 1.87
C ASN A 398 -9.61 10.80 2.84
N THR A 399 -8.84 11.76 2.33
CA THR A 399 -8.09 12.71 3.15
C THR A 399 -8.07 14.09 2.49
N PRO A 400 -8.00 15.16 3.29
CA PRO A 400 -7.67 16.49 2.75
C PRO A 400 -6.28 16.47 2.12
N ASN A 401 -6.08 17.33 1.13
CA ASN A 401 -4.77 17.72 0.63
C ASN A 401 -4.22 18.92 1.40
N ALA A 402 -2.90 18.93 1.63
CA ALA A 402 -2.18 20.16 1.93
C ALA A 402 -2.22 21.13 0.73
N SER A 403 -1.80 22.38 0.92
CA SER A 403 -1.74 23.35 -0.18
C SER A 403 -0.78 22.89 -1.27
N TYR A 404 -1.14 23.09 -2.54
CA TYR A 404 -0.31 22.73 -3.69
C TYR A 404 -0.42 23.77 -4.80
N GLN A 405 0.40 23.61 -5.84
CA GLN A 405 0.46 24.52 -6.99
C GLN A 405 0.30 23.74 -8.28
N TYR A 406 -0.29 24.38 -9.28
CA TYR A 406 -0.37 23.88 -10.65
C TYR A 406 -0.26 25.05 -11.64
N ILE A 407 -0.17 24.76 -12.92
CA ILE A 407 -0.13 25.73 -14.01
C ILE A 407 -1.48 25.67 -14.71
N ASP A 408 -2.18 26.80 -14.80
CA ASP A 408 -3.47 26.89 -15.47
C ASP A 408 -3.33 26.97 -17.01
N SER A 409 -4.46 26.97 -17.72
CA SER A 409 -4.53 27.06 -19.18
C SER A 409 -3.96 28.37 -19.74
N ASN A 410 -3.85 29.41 -18.93
CA ASN A 410 -3.21 30.68 -19.26
C ASN A 410 -1.69 30.67 -19.00
N LYS A 411 -1.14 29.52 -18.58
CA LYS A 411 0.26 29.29 -18.23
C LYS A 411 0.70 30.08 -16.99
N ILE A 412 -0.22 30.33 -16.07
CA ILE A 412 0.03 31.01 -14.80
C ILE A 412 0.07 29.97 -13.67
N VAL A 413 1.03 30.12 -12.76
CA VAL A 413 1.09 29.28 -11.55
C VAL A 413 -0.02 29.69 -10.60
N GLN A 414 -0.92 28.76 -10.31
CA GLN A 414 -2.00 28.90 -9.34
C GLN A 414 -1.64 28.17 -8.06
N THR A 415 -2.07 28.70 -6.91
CA THR A 415 -1.93 28.05 -5.60
C THR A 415 -3.30 27.64 -5.09
N VAL A 416 -3.49 26.35 -4.86
CA VAL A 416 -4.69 25.79 -4.23
C VAL A 416 -4.45 25.73 -2.73
N PRO A 417 -5.32 26.33 -1.90
CA PRO A 417 -5.20 26.25 -0.45
C PRO A 417 -5.44 24.82 0.05
N ALA A 418 -5.00 24.53 1.27
CA ALA A 418 -5.27 23.24 1.90
C ALA A 418 -6.79 22.98 2.00
N ASP A 419 -7.17 21.72 1.79
CA ASP A 419 -8.56 21.30 1.78
C ASP A 419 -9.22 21.48 3.15
N LYS A 420 -10.53 21.76 3.13
CA LYS A 420 -11.37 21.87 4.31
C LYS A 420 -12.52 20.86 4.26
N GLY A 421 -13.19 20.68 5.39
CA GLY A 421 -14.40 19.87 5.48
C GLY A 421 -14.16 18.57 6.25
N ASN A 422 -15.03 17.60 6.02
CA ASN A 422 -15.03 16.35 6.77
C ASN A 422 -14.61 15.20 5.86
N TRP A 423 -13.59 14.43 6.26
CA TRP A 423 -12.99 13.41 5.41
C TRP A 423 -13.00 12.06 6.11
N LEU A 424 -12.95 10.98 5.32
CA LEU A 424 -13.01 9.61 5.86
C LEU A 424 -11.90 9.33 6.89
N PHE A 425 -10.72 9.90 6.68
CA PHE A 425 -9.56 9.75 7.57
C PHE A 425 -9.16 11.05 8.29
N ASN A 426 -9.99 12.10 8.28
CA ASN A 426 -9.68 13.35 8.97
C ASN A 426 -10.97 14.03 9.46
N SER A 427 -11.12 14.14 10.78
CA SER A 427 -12.27 14.77 11.43
C SER A 427 -12.09 16.26 11.69
N ASN A 428 -10.87 16.80 11.58
CA ASN A 428 -10.61 18.22 11.79
C ASN A 428 -9.42 18.71 10.97
N THR A 429 -9.70 19.32 9.82
CA THR A 429 -8.68 19.87 8.91
C THR A 429 -8.03 21.17 9.42
N SER A 430 -8.50 21.71 10.55
CA SER A 430 -7.99 22.97 11.14
C SER A 430 -6.97 22.74 12.26
N LEU A 431 -6.56 21.50 12.49
CA LEU A 431 -5.52 21.20 13.49
C LEU A 431 -4.15 21.77 13.07
N PRO A 432 -3.25 22.00 14.04
CA PRO A 432 -1.84 22.32 13.75
C PRO A 432 -1.16 21.23 12.89
N ALA A 433 -0.17 21.61 12.08
CA ALA A 433 0.45 20.72 11.11
C ALA A 433 1.09 19.46 11.73
N ASP A 434 1.64 19.57 12.94
CA ASP A 434 2.25 18.48 13.71
C ASP A 434 1.22 17.51 14.33
N SER A 435 -0.07 17.81 14.19
CA SER A 435 -1.16 16.95 14.68
C SER A 435 -1.64 15.94 13.63
N PHE A 436 -1.19 16.06 12.38
CA PHE A 436 -1.55 15.15 11.30
C PHE A 436 -0.55 14.01 11.17
N ASN A 437 -1.01 12.87 10.65
CA ASN A 437 -0.16 11.72 10.32
C ASN A 437 0.67 11.22 11.53
N ASN A 438 0.04 11.16 12.70
CA ASN A 438 0.63 10.54 13.89
C ASN A 438 0.01 9.15 14.10
N PRO A 439 0.80 8.09 14.32
CA PRO A 439 0.27 6.76 14.60
C PRO A 439 -0.43 6.75 15.96
N HIS A 440 -1.68 6.27 16.00
CA HIS A 440 -2.43 6.06 17.24
C HIS A 440 -2.43 4.59 17.67
N MET A 441 -2.03 3.69 16.78
CA MET A 441 -2.04 2.25 17.05
C MET A 441 -1.00 1.50 16.21
N THR A 442 -0.52 0.40 16.76
CA THR A 442 0.35 -0.57 16.10
C THR A 442 -0.22 -1.98 16.23
N ALA A 443 0.24 -2.92 15.41
CA ALA A 443 -0.15 -4.33 15.46
C ALA A 443 1.06 -5.24 15.64
N ASP A 444 1.02 -6.19 16.57
CA ASP A 444 2.12 -7.16 16.71
C ASP A 444 2.13 -8.24 15.60
N SER A 445 3.04 -9.20 15.71
CA SER A 445 3.16 -10.30 14.75
C SER A 445 1.99 -11.28 14.71
N VAL A 446 1.11 -11.27 15.71
CA VAL A 446 -0.13 -12.07 15.74
C VAL A 446 -1.37 -11.20 15.51
N ASN A 447 -1.16 -9.96 15.04
CA ASN A 447 -2.17 -8.96 14.72
C ASN A 447 -2.96 -8.40 15.92
N THR A 448 -2.49 -8.57 17.16
CA THR A 448 -3.04 -7.84 18.32
C THR A 448 -2.73 -6.37 18.16
N LEU A 449 -3.73 -5.50 18.32
CA LEU A 449 -3.54 -4.06 18.22
C LEU A 449 -3.23 -3.45 19.60
N PHE A 450 -2.32 -2.49 19.62
CA PHE A 450 -1.94 -1.72 20.81
C PHE A 450 -2.09 -0.24 20.53
N ALA A 451 -2.50 0.55 21.53
CA ALA A 451 -2.42 2.01 21.46
C ALA A 451 -0.96 2.44 21.42
N GLU A 452 -0.64 3.38 20.53
CA GLU A 452 0.71 3.91 20.36
C GLU A 452 0.91 5.15 21.24
N ALA A 453 2.02 5.22 21.98
CA ALA A 453 2.31 6.39 22.82
C ALA A 453 2.47 7.66 21.95
N PRO A 454 2.00 8.84 22.40
CA PRO A 454 1.47 9.16 23.72
C PRO A 454 -0.02 8.84 23.90
N TYR A 455 -0.68 8.24 22.91
CA TYR A 455 -2.08 7.88 22.99
C TYR A 455 -2.27 6.67 23.90
N THR A 456 -3.33 6.69 24.71
CA THR A 456 -3.69 5.59 25.63
C THR A 456 -4.89 4.79 25.12
N THR A 457 -5.41 5.14 23.95
CA THR A 457 -6.61 4.55 23.36
C THR A 457 -6.41 4.28 21.88
N ILE A 458 -6.74 3.07 21.43
CA ILE A 458 -6.81 2.72 20.00
C ILE A 458 -7.91 3.57 19.36
N SER A 459 -7.54 4.40 18.39
CA SER A 459 -8.43 5.39 17.79
C SER A 459 -7.96 5.81 16.40
N ALA A 460 -8.84 6.44 15.63
CA ALA A 460 -8.50 7.03 14.34
C ALA A 460 -7.54 8.22 14.49
N SER A 461 -6.50 8.28 13.66
CA SER A 461 -5.63 9.45 13.51
C SER A 461 -6.22 10.46 12.51
N ASN A 462 -5.82 11.73 12.58
CA ASN A 462 -6.11 12.70 11.52
C ASN A 462 -5.05 12.60 10.42
N THR A 463 -5.43 12.11 9.25
CA THR A 463 -4.54 11.94 8.12
C THR A 463 -4.61 13.14 7.17
N LEU A 464 -3.46 13.59 6.65
CA LEU A 464 -3.31 14.65 5.65
C LEU A 464 -2.38 14.17 4.55
N ARG A 465 -2.74 14.37 3.27
CA ARG A 465 -1.80 14.16 2.16
C ARG A 465 -0.89 15.37 2.04
N LEU A 466 0.39 15.21 2.38
CA LEU A 466 1.36 16.32 2.44
C LEU A 466 1.76 16.83 1.05
N PHE A 467 1.89 15.92 0.08
CA PHE A 467 2.24 16.23 -1.30
C PHE A 467 1.15 15.69 -2.22
N PRO A 468 0.12 16.49 -2.54
CA PRO A 468 -1.11 16.02 -3.18
C PRO A 468 -0.90 15.21 -4.47
N PHE A 469 0.14 15.54 -5.24
CA PHE A 469 0.54 14.81 -6.44
C PHE A 469 2.04 14.45 -6.42
N GLY A 470 2.59 14.18 -5.23
CA GLY A 470 3.97 13.69 -5.05
C GLY A 470 5.09 14.68 -5.43
N ALA A 471 4.81 15.99 -5.38
CA ALA A 471 5.83 17.04 -5.50
C ALA A 471 5.62 18.14 -4.45
N ALA A 472 6.71 18.63 -3.85
CA ALA A 472 6.70 19.66 -2.81
C ALA A 472 7.15 21.02 -3.34
N PHE A 473 6.66 22.11 -2.76
CA PHE A 473 7.05 23.47 -3.13
C PHE A 473 8.57 23.66 -3.13
N ASN A 474 9.05 24.41 -4.11
CA ASN A 474 10.46 24.76 -4.30
C ASN A 474 11.41 23.58 -4.53
N LEU A 475 10.89 22.36 -4.73
CA LEU A 475 11.69 21.20 -5.13
C LEU A 475 11.50 20.88 -6.61
N VAL A 476 12.55 20.30 -7.18
CA VAL A 476 12.56 19.78 -8.55
C VAL A 476 12.25 18.28 -8.50
N PRO A 477 11.07 17.83 -8.96
CA PRO A 477 10.69 16.43 -8.83
C PRO A 477 11.36 15.50 -9.85
N ASN A 478 11.67 15.99 -11.06
CA ASN A 478 12.28 15.21 -12.12
C ASN A 478 12.96 16.12 -13.18
N GLN A 479 13.56 15.52 -14.22
CA GLN A 479 14.29 16.25 -15.27
C GLN A 479 13.37 17.02 -16.23
N GLN A 480 12.17 16.50 -16.49
CA GLN A 480 11.21 17.06 -17.43
C GLN A 480 10.42 18.22 -16.78
N ASP A 481 9.90 17.98 -15.57
CA ASP A 481 9.19 18.98 -14.78
C ASP A 481 10.11 19.57 -13.73
N THR A 482 10.61 20.77 -14.02
CA THR A 482 11.58 21.46 -13.16
C THR A 482 10.95 22.21 -11.97
N SER A 483 9.66 22.02 -11.72
CA SER A 483 8.95 22.58 -10.57
C SER A 483 7.80 21.68 -10.12
N ALA A 484 7.39 21.82 -8.85
CA ALA A 484 6.18 21.15 -8.35
C ALA A 484 4.92 21.54 -9.10
N SER A 485 4.79 22.81 -9.52
CA SER A 485 3.63 23.25 -10.29
C SER A 485 3.55 22.55 -11.64
N ALA A 486 4.67 22.36 -12.35
CA ALA A 486 4.70 21.64 -13.62
C ALA A 486 4.33 20.16 -13.44
N SER A 487 4.98 19.48 -12.49
CA SER A 487 4.72 18.05 -12.22
C SER A 487 3.28 17.78 -11.77
N ASN A 488 2.74 18.58 -10.84
CA ASN A 488 1.34 18.47 -10.42
C ASN A 488 0.39 18.71 -11.60
N THR A 489 0.74 19.60 -12.53
CA THR A 489 -0.11 19.90 -13.71
C THR A 489 -0.26 18.70 -14.62
N GLU A 490 0.80 17.93 -14.88
CA GLU A 490 0.69 16.72 -15.69
C GLU A 490 -0.25 15.69 -15.05
N VAL A 491 -0.16 15.49 -13.74
CA VAL A 491 -1.02 14.56 -13.00
C VAL A 491 -2.47 15.03 -12.97
N ILE A 492 -2.73 16.32 -12.74
CA ILE A 492 -4.08 16.89 -12.79
C ILE A 492 -4.65 16.79 -14.22
N SER A 493 -3.83 17.10 -15.23
CA SER A 493 -4.20 17.03 -16.64
C SER A 493 -4.66 15.63 -17.05
N ILE A 494 -3.92 14.59 -16.69
CA ILE A 494 -4.29 13.22 -17.06
C ILE A 494 -5.53 12.74 -16.31
N ASN A 495 -5.67 13.06 -15.02
CA ASN A 495 -6.90 12.75 -14.26
C ASN A 495 -8.12 13.40 -14.93
N ASN A 496 -8.07 14.70 -15.21
CA ASN A 496 -9.18 15.42 -15.86
C ASN A 496 -9.51 14.82 -17.23
N ASN A 497 -8.50 14.46 -18.01
CA ASN A 497 -8.67 13.84 -19.32
C ASN A 497 -9.36 12.47 -19.21
N ILE A 498 -8.83 11.55 -18.40
CA ILE A 498 -9.38 10.21 -18.23
C ILE A 498 -10.78 10.25 -17.61
N MET A 499 -10.97 10.98 -16.50
CA MET A 499 -12.28 11.10 -15.85
C MET A 499 -13.33 11.75 -16.76
N GLY A 500 -12.93 12.69 -17.62
CA GLY A 500 -13.78 13.30 -18.63
C GLY A 500 -14.21 12.34 -19.75
N MET A 501 -13.39 11.33 -20.06
CA MET A 501 -13.68 10.35 -21.11
C MET A 501 -14.40 9.09 -20.61
N ILE A 502 -14.32 8.77 -19.32
CA ILE A 502 -15.07 7.65 -18.73
C ILE A 502 -16.58 7.95 -18.82
N PRO A 503 -17.42 7.08 -19.41
CA PRO A 503 -18.86 7.34 -19.53
C PRO A 503 -19.63 7.13 -18.23
N GLY A 504 -20.75 7.86 -18.07
CA GLY A 504 -21.75 7.59 -17.05
C GLY A 504 -21.25 7.72 -15.61
N ASN A 505 -21.84 6.91 -14.72
CA ASN A 505 -21.54 6.86 -13.28
C ASN A 505 -20.55 5.75 -12.93
N ASP A 506 -19.58 5.50 -13.82
CA ASP A 506 -18.53 4.52 -13.58
C ASP A 506 -17.82 4.79 -12.25
N ILE A 507 -17.79 3.78 -11.38
CA ILE A 507 -17.27 3.93 -10.01
C ILE A 507 -15.78 4.30 -9.98
N ARG A 508 -15.04 4.02 -11.06
CA ARG A 508 -13.60 4.31 -11.17
C ARG A 508 -13.33 5.82 -11.21
N LYS A 509 -14.33 6.65 -11.54
CA LYS A 509 -14.23 8.13 -11.41
C LYS A 509 -14.07 8.62 -9.97
N ASN A 510 -14.39 7.78 -8.98
CA ASN A 510 -14.22 8.13 -7.59
C ASN A 510 -12.78 7.91 -7.09
N TYR A 511 -11.86 7.46 -7.95
CA TYR A 511 -10.47 7.21 -7.61
C TYR A 511 -9.57 8.18 -8.36
N VAL A 512 -8.82 8.98 -7.61
CA VAL A 512 -7.87 9.96 -8.16
C VAL A 512 -6.52 9.27 -8.33
N PHE A 513 -5.93 9.41 -9.51
CA PHE A 513 -4.53 9.09 -9.75
C PHE A 513 -3.65 10.13 -9.04
N ILE A 514 -2.96 9.72 -7.99
CA ILE A 514 -2.11 10.60 -7.17
C ILE A 514 -0.77 10.85 -7.86
N GLY A 515 -0.29 9.87 -8.63
CA GLY A 515 0.98 9.96 -9.33
C GLY A 515 1.62 8.60 -9.56
N ALA A 516 2.73 8.61 -10.29
CA ALA A 516 3.60 7.46 -10.44
C ALA A 516 5.06 7.85 -10.24
N THR A 517 5.86 6.92 -9.69
CA THR A 517 7.32 7.05 -9.59
C THR A 517 8.03 5.87 -10.21
N TRP A 518 9.18 6.15 -10.82
CA TRP A 518 10.13 5.19 -11.40
C TRP A 518 11.53 5.75 -11.24
N THR A 519 12.57 4.98 -11.61
CA THR A 519 13.93 5.48 -11.46
C THR A 519 14.41 6.24 -12.67
N ASN A 520 15.26 7.24 -12.42
CA ASN A 520 16.02 7.88 -13.48
C ASN A 520 16.82 6.83 -14.27
N SER A 521 16.58 6.78 -15.58
CA SER A 521 17.21 5.87 -16.55
C SER A 521 16.86 4.39 -16.42
N GLY A 522 15.83 3.99 -15.67
CA GLY A 522 15.44 2.57 -15.57
C GLY A 522 16.50 1.70 -14.90
N THR A 523 17.22 2.28 -13.94
CA THR A 523 18.36 1.64 -13.27
C THR A 523 17.98 1.22 -11.86
N ALA A 524 18.86 0.47 -11.20
CA ALA A 524 18.58 0.05 -9.84
C ALA A 524 18.32 1.26 -8.91
N PRO A 525 17.27 1.24 -8.08
CA PRO A 525 16.98 2.36 -7.20
C PRO A 525 18.13 2.62 -6.23
N ASN A 526 18.50 3.89 -6.05
CA ASN A 526 19.61 4.29 -5.17
C ASN A 526 19.17 4.72 -3.75
N GLY A 527 17.85 4.72 -3.50
CA GLY A 527 17.25 5.13 -2.23
C GLY A 527 16.95 6.62 -2.10
N ASN A 528 17.35 7.43 -3.08
CA ASN A 528 17.19 8.89 -3.04
C ASN A 528 16.03 9.35 -3.94
N VAL A 529 15.57 10.57 -3.66
CA VAL A 529 14.63 11.31 -4.51
C VAL A 529 15.40 12.31 -5.36
N TYR A 530 14.91 12.59 -6.58
CA TYR A 530 15.62 13.43 -7.54
C TYR A 530 16.00 14.83 -7.01
N SER A 531 15.13 15.44 -6.20
CA SER A 531 15.38 16.75 -5.59
C SER A 531 16.60 16.78 -4.66
N SER A 532 16.93 15.63 -4.06
CA SER A 532 18.08 15.45 -3.17
C SER A 532 19.33 14.93 -3.89
N ASP A 533 19.13 14.13 -4.94
CA ASP A 533 20.18 13.51 -5.73
C ASP A 533 19.68 13.30 -7.17
N PRO A 534 20.16 14.09 -8.16
CA PRO A 534 19.71 13.97 -9.55
C PRO A 534 20.40 12.81 -10.31
N SER A 535 21.12 11.92 -9.64
CA SER A 535 21.82 10.80 -10.28
C SER A 535 20.88 9.71 -10.83
N LYS A 536 21.46 8.75 -11.55
CA LYS A 536 20.73 7.56 -12.03
C LYS A 536 20.28 6.71 -10.83
N GLY A 537 19.09 6.12 -10.93
CA GLY A 537 18.52 5.32 -9.84
C GLY A 537 17.71 6.13 -8.82
N SER A 538 17.76 7.46 -8.85
CA SER A 538 16.90 8.29 -8.00
C SER A 538 15.45 8.23 -8.47
N ALA A 539 14.52 8.33 -7.52
CA ALA A 539 13.08 8.40 -7.80
C ALA A 539 12.75 9.68 -8.60
N ILE A 540 12.07 9.52 -9.73
CA ILE A 540 11.57 10.59 -10.61
C ILE A 540 10.06 10.42 -10.88
N GLY A 541 9.51 11.19 -11.82
CA GLY A 541 8.06 11.36 -11.98
C GLY A 541 7.51 12.21 -10.84
N THR A 542 6.63 11.61 -10.05
CA THR A 542 6.17 12.15 -8.76
C THR A 542 7.09 11.67 -7.64
N SER A 543 8.26 12.31 -7.48
CA SER A 543 9.36 11.75 -6.68
C SER A 543 9.15 11.74 -5.17
N LEU A 544 8.07 12.36 -4.66
CA LEU A 544 7.65 12.32 -3.25
C LEU A 544 6.31 11.58 -3.07
N LEU A 545 5.98 10.67 -3.99
CA LEU A 545 4.72 9.93 -3.98
C LEU A 545 4.53 9.10 -2.70
N ALA A 546 3.35 9.22 -2.10
CA ALA A 546 2.93 8.45 -0.94
C ALA A 546 1.40 8.29 -0.97
N ASN A 547 0.90 7.08 -0.63
CA ASN A 547 -0.53 6.86 -0.46
C ASN A 547 -0.94 7.22 0.97
N SER A 548 -1.97 8.06 1.12
CA SER A 548 -2.41 8.54 2.44
C SER A 548 -2.90 7.44 3.40
N THR A 549 -3.25 6.25 2.87
CA THR A 549 -3.74 5.11 3.65
C THR A 549 -2.71 4.00 3.86
N MET A 550 -1.57 4.05 3.15
CA MET A 550 -0.50 3.05 3.27
C MET A 550 0.80 3.65 3.80
N GLU A 551 1.19 4.80 3.25
CA GLU A 551 2.34 5.59 3.67
C GLU A 551 1.92 6.77 4.56
N THR A 552 0.76 6.67 5.22
CA THR A 552 0.18 7.68 6.13
C THR A 552 1.23 8.40 6.96
N TYR A 553 2.04 7.62 7.69
CA TYR A 553 3.05 8.08 8.64
C TYR A 553 4.47 8.14 8.04
N LEU A 554 4.58 8.02 6.72
CA LEU A 554 5.84 7.99 5.97
C LEU A 554 5.77 8.91 4.76
N GLN A 555 5.58 10.21 5.02
CA GLN A 555 5.56 11.27 4.01
C GLN A 555 6.64 12.29 4.34
N GLY A 556 7.47 12.66 3.37
CA GLY A 556 8.57 13.60 3.60
C GLY A 556 9.25 14.04 2.31
N THR A 557 10.01 15.14 2.36
CA THR A 557 10.67 15.75 1.19
C THR A 557 11.87 14.99 0.67
N THR A 558 12.25 13.92 1.36
CA THR A 558 13.35 13.00 1.00
C THR A 558 12.88 11.56 0.81
N PHE A 559 11.55 11.32 0.86
CA PHE A 559 10.97 9.98 0.86
C PHE A 559 10.23 9.67 -0.44
N SER A 560 10.43 8.45 -0.91
CA SER A 560 9.65 7.81 -1.97
C SER A 560 9.52 6.32 -1.67
N CYS A 561 8.79 5.58 -2.52
CA CYS A 561 8.80 4.12 -2.51
C CYS A 561 10.24 3.56 -2.52
N PHE A 562 11.10 4.13 -3.36
CA PHE A 562 12.47 3.67 -3.52
C PHE A 562 13.38 3.95 -2.33
N THR A 563 13.00 4.82 -1.40
CA THR A 563 13.72 5.00 -0.12
C THR A 563 13.79 3.70 0.68
N CYS A 564 12.77 2.84 0.56
CA CYS A 564 12.75 1.52 1.17
C CYS A 564 13.13 0.42 0.18
N HIS A 565 12.72 0.57 -1.08
CA HIS A 565 12.86 -0.42 -2.15
C HIS A 565 14.14 -0.22 -2.98
N ASN A 566 15.31 -0.19 -2.33
CA ASN A 566 16.62 0.03 -2.98
C ASN A 566 17.71 -0.99 -2.62
N ASN A 567 17.42 -2.06 -1.88
CA ASN A 567 18.38 -3.01 -1.29
C ASN A 567 19.72 -3.17 -2.08
N ASN A 568 20.74 -2.38 -1.69
CA ASN A 568 22.08 -2.27 -2.30
C ASN A 568 22.12 -1.90 -3.80
N ASN A 569 21.26 -1.01 -4.26
CA ASN A 569 21.17 -0.58 -5.66
C ASN A 569 21.07 -1.79 -6.59
N SER A 570 20.14 -2.70 -6.27
CA SER A 570 19.92 -3.94 -7.02
C SER A 570 18.59 -3.93 -7.77
N LEU A 571 18.61 -4.46 -8.99
CA LEU A 571 17.41 -4.75 -9.78
C LEU A 571 16.82 -6.15 -9.49
N ALA A 572 17.47 -6.94 -8.63
CA ALA A 572 16.95 -8.25 -8.28
C ALA A 572 15.51 -8.13 -7.76
N PRO A 573 14.56 -8.98 -8.19
CA PRO A 573 13.17 -8.89 -7.76
C PRO A 573 12.99 -8.82 -6.24
N GLY A 574 13.77 -9.58 -5.47
CA GLY A 574 13.75 -9.54 -4.00
C GLY A 574 14.31 -8.28 -3.34
N ALA A 575 15.02 -7.43 -4.10
CA ALA A 575 15.47 -6.11 -3.67
C ALA A 575 14.37 -5.05 -3.85
N LEU A 576 13.55 -5.21 -4.89
CA LEU A 576 12.46 -4.31 -5.25
C LEU A 576 11.15 -4.70 -4.57
N SER A 577 10.91 -6.00 -4.38
CA SER A 577 9.69 -6.56 -3.80
C SER A 577 10.08 -7.54 -2.70
N HIS A 578 9.87 -7.13 -1.44
CA HIS A 578 10.21 -7.96 -0.29
C HIS A 578 9.36 -9.24 -0.19
N ILE A 579 8.21 -9.29 -0.89
CA ILE A 579 7.40 -10.51 -0.97
C ILE A 579 8.03 -11.56 -1.89
N PHE A 580 8.80 -11.16 -2.92
CA PHE A 580 9.34 -12.08 -3.94
C PHE A 580 10.13 -13.24 -3.31
N ASP A 581 11.10 -12.91 -2.45
CA ASP A 581 11.93 -13.91 -1.76
C ASP A 581 11.21 -14.58 -0.59
N SER A 582 10.13 -13.98 -0.10
CA SER A 582 9.37 -14.48 1.04
C SER A 582 8.33 -15.52 0.62
N ILE A 583 7.92 -15.52 -0.65
CA ILE A 583 6.97 -16.48 -1.20
C ILE A 583 7.69 -17.81 -1.45
N ASN A 584 7.16 -18.89 -0.89
CA ASN A 584 7.58 -20.26 -1.17
C ASN A 584 6.54 -20.96 -2.10
N PRO A 585 6.55 -20.67 -3.42
CA PRO A 585 5.57 -21.19 -4.36
C PRO A 585 5.66 -22.71 -4.57
N VAL A 586 6.81 -23.33 -4.34
CA VAL A 586 7.17 -24.65 -4.91
C VAL A 586 6.38 -25.82 -4.32
N LYS A 587 5.69 -25.68 -3.18
CA LYS A 587 4.78 -26.74 -2.70
C LYS A 587 3.30 -26.53 -3.00
N ASN A 588 2.84 -25.28 -3.18
CA ASN A 588 1.40 -24.97 -3.26
C ASN A 588 0.91 -24.62 -4.67
N ILE A 589 1.75 -24.03 -5.53
CA ILE A 589 1.42 -23.81 -6.95
C ILE A 589 1.27 -25.15 -7.67
N LEU A 590 2.16 -26.12 -7.38
CA LEU A 590 2.24 -27.39 -8.11
C LEU A 590 1.12 -28.40 -7.80
N LYS A 591 0.49 -28.34 -6.62
CA LYS A 591 -0.47 -29.39 -6.20
C LYS A 591 -1.93 -29.13 -6.56
N LYS A 592 -2.31 -27.89 -6.88
CA LYS A 592 -3.71 -27.52 -7.18
C LYS A 592 -3.94 -26.99 -8.60
N MET A 593 -2.93 -27.00 -9.46
CA MET A 593 -3.04 -26.57 -10.88
C MET A 593 -3.33 -27.72 -11.85
N LYS A 594 -3.82 -28.87 -11.36
CA LYS A 594 -4.41 -29.93 -12.18
C LYS A 594 -5.92 -29.87 -12.12
#